data_AF-A0A7J9I8C0-F1
#
_entry.id   AF-A0A7J9I8C0-F1
#
_cell.length_a   1.000
_cell.length_b   1.000
_cell.length_c   1.000
_cell.angle_alpha   90.00
_cell.angle_beta   90.00
_cell.angle_gamma   90.00
#
_symmetry.space_group_name_H-M   'P 1'
#
loop_
_entity.id
_entity.type
_entity.pdbx_description
1 polymer ?
#
loop_
_entity_poly.entity_id
_entity_poly.type
_entity_poly.pdbx_seq_one_letter_code
_entity_poly.pdbx_strand_id
1 'polypeptide(L)'
;CSPGELFEYSLRKLILCTSPEVSDCIVLANTSDGWFFAKPSDEAWTLIGLSDHNDLDDAIYFKGNFYGRLHTGEIVFWEATHPKVVEFAPPPPDLRYFYPGIIINYVFDLGGNLCIACRHVDTYYVTVGFVIFKLDMDTKSWEKIYSLGDRSLFLANCSTFAIAAVDYPGCKPNCIYFSDDSPLLGPTTRLDVGIYDCQNLKLEK
;
A
#
# COMPACT_ATOMS: atom_id res chain seq x y z
N CYS A 1 16.36 14.06 11.90
CA CYS A 1 16.36 14.29 10.45
C CYS A 1 15.64 15.61 10.20
N SER A 2 16.37 16.67 9.86
CA SER A 2 15.77 17.96 9.45
C SER A 2 15.07 17.82 8.10
N PRO A 3 14.15 18.73 7.72
CA PRO A 3 13.47 18.66 6.42
C PRO A 3 14.40 18.62 5.20
N GLY A 4 15.59 19.24 5.30
CA GLY A 4 16.61 19.21 4.26
C GLY A 4 17.43 17.92 4.19
N GLU A 5 17.52 17.15 5.28
CA GLU A 5 18.27 15.88 5.33
C GLU A 5 17.52 14.72 4.67
N LEU A 6 16.19 14.82 4.50
CA LEU A 6 15.42 13.77 3.84
C LEU A 6 15.82 13.57 2.36
N PHE A 7 16.44 14.58 1.74
CA PHE A 7 16.96 14.54 0.37
C PHE A 7 18.19 13.62 0.20
N GLU A 8 18.86 13.25 1.30
CA GLU A 8 19.99 12.31 1.24
C GLU A 8 19.52 10.85 1.18
N TYR A 9 18.24 10.58 1.46
CA TYR A 9 17.65 9.25 1.43
C TYR A 9 16.89 8.98 0.12
N SER A 10 16.87 7.71 -0.30
CA SER A 10 16.06 7.29 -1.43
C SER A 10 14.59 7.21 -1.01
N LEU A 11 13.80 8.18 -1.47
CA LEU A 11 12.36 8.26 -1.22
C LEU A 11 11.62 7.19 -2.03
N ARG A 12 10.85 6.34 -1.35
CA ARG A 12 10.08 5.24 -1.95
C ARG A 12 8.61 5.59 -2.14
N LYS A 13 7.97 6.21 -1.14
CA LYS A 13 6.53 6.56 -1.17
C LYS A 13 6.25 7.79 -0.31
N LEU A 14 5.32 8.64 -0.74
CA LEU A 14 4.78 9.77 0.02
C LEU A 14 3.28 9.63 0.16
N ILE A 15 2.78 9.85 1.37
CA ILE A 15 1.35 9.86 1.68
C ILE A 15 1.04 11.21 2.31
N LEU A 16 0.13 11.93 1.68
CA LEU A 16 -0.37 13.22 2.16
C LEU A 16 -1.71 13.01 2.84
N CYS A 17 -1.91 13.69 3.97
CA CYS A 17 -3.23 13.82 4.52
C CYS A 17 -3.50 15.23 5.03
N THR A 18 -4.79 15.53 5.20
CA THR A 18 -5.27 16.78 5.76
C THR A 18 -5.87 16.47 7.12
N SER A 19 -5.36 17.11 8.17
CA SER A 19 -6.03 17.04 9.47
C SER A 19 -7.34 17.84 9.39
N PRO A 20 -8.48 17.31 9.88
CA PRO A 20 -9.73 18.08 9.91
C PRO A 20 -9.70 19.25 10.89
N GLU A 21 -8.84 19.18 11.91
CA GLU A 21 -8.86 20.10 13.06
C GLU A 21 -8.00 21.34 12.87
N VAL A 22 -6.98 21.25 12.02
CA VAL A 22 -6.02 22.31 11.73
C VAL A 22 -5.68 22.13 10.27
N SER A 23 -5.69 23.19 9.46
CA SER A 23 -5.38 23.14 8.02
C SER A 23 -3.91 22.80 7.73
N ASP A 24 -3.34 21.84 8.47
CA ASP A 24 -1.98 21.36 8.39
C ASP A 24 -1.96 20.08 7.59
N CYS A 25 -1.16 20.10 6.52
CA CYS A 25 -0.89 18.94 5.70
C CYS A 25 0.15 18.06 6.40
N ILE A 26 -0.25 16.86 6.78
CA ILE A 26 0.65 15.88 7.39
C ILE A 26 1.24 15.02 6.27
N VAL A 27 2.54 14.78 6.34
CA VAL A 27 3.28 13.96 5.38
C VAL A 27 3.84 12.73 6.07
N LEU A 28 3.58 11.57 5.48
CA LEU A 28 4.24 10.31 5.82
C LEU A 28 5.10 9.89 4.63
N ALA A 29 6.40 9.69 4.88
CA ALA A 29 7.40 9.37 3.88
C ALA A 29 8.04 8.00 4.17
N ASN A 30 8.04 7.12 3.18
CA ASN A 30 8.83 5.89 3.18
C ASN A 30 10.18 6.17 2.50
N THR A 31 11.27 5.90 3.20
CA THR A 31 12.65 6.10 2.73
C THR A 31 13.45 4.80 2.86
N SER A 32 14.72 4.80 2.44
CA SER A 32 15.64 3.69 2.70
C SER A 32 15.84 3.39 4.19
N ASP A 33 15.62 4.39 5.05
CA ASP A 33 15.96 4.35 6.47
C ASP A 33 14.72 4.24 7.38
N GLY A 34 13.55 4.03 6.75
CA GLY A 34 12.29 3.81 7.42
C GLY A 34 11.22 4.83 7.09
N TRP A 35 10.19 4.85 7.95
CA TRP A 35 8.99 5.65 7.79
C TRP A 35 9.04 6.89 8.67
N PHE A 36 8.93 8.06 8.04
CA PHE A 36 9.06 9.35 8.68
C PHE A 36 7.77 10.14 8.56
N PHE A 37 7.42 10.82 9.64
CA PHE A 37 6.23 11.65 9.77
C PHE A 37 6.64 13.11 10.04
N ALA A 38 5.99 14.06 9.36
CA ALA A 38 6.15 15.48 9.65
C ALA A 38 4.88 16.28 9.36
N LYS A 39 4.66 17.33 10.16
CA LYS A 39 3.72 18.42 9.90
C LYS A 39 4.47 19.61 9.30
N PRO A 40 3.80 20.57 8.64
CA PRO A 40 4.47 21.72 8.03
C PRO A 40 5.12 22.63 9.09
N SER A 41 4.59 22.61 10.31
CA SER A 41 5.10 23.33 11.47
C SER A 41 6.26 22.63 12.19
N ASP A 42 6.55 21.36 11.86
CA ASP A 42 7.56 20.60 12.58
C ASP A 42 8.96 21.01 12.10
N GLU A 43 9.89 21.22 13.04
CA GLU A 43 11.28 21.56 12.73
C GLU A 43 12.10 20.33 12.28
N ALA A 44 11.58 19.11 12.49
CA ALA A 44 12.24 17.86 12.16
C ALA A 44 11.22 16.74 11.86
N TRP A 45 11.63 15.78 11.04
CA TRP A 45 10.90 14.55 10.82
C TRP A 45 10.98 13.63 12.04
N THR A 46 9.84 13.05 12.40
CA THR A 46 9.71 12.04 13.45
C THR A 46 9.77 10.65 12.80
N LEU A 47 10.73 9.82 13.20
CA LEU A 47 10.75 8.41 12.81
C LEU A 47 9.57 7.69 13.48
N ILE A 48 8.79 6.95 12.71
CA ILE A 48 7.76 6.09 13.24
C ILE A 48 8.45 4.91 13.94
N GLY A 49 8.43 4.94 15.28
CA GLY A 49 9.07 3.93 16.12
C GLY A 49 8.39 2.57 15.97
N LEU A 50 8.99 1.70 15.19
CA LEU A 50 8.65 0.28 15.08
C LEU A 50 9.78 -0.50 15.77
N SER A 51 9.46 -1.58 16.48
CA SER A 51 10.48 -2.46 17.05
C SER A 51 11.35 -3.08 15.95
N ASP A 52 12.59 -3.46 16.26
CA ASP A 52 13.65 -3.94 15.33
C ASP A 52 13.29 -5.10 14.36
N HIS A 53 12.07 -5.63 14.42
CA HIS A 53 11.55 -6.71 13.57
C HIS A 53 10.23 -6.36 12.85
N ASN A 54 9.76 -5.11 12.94
CA ASN A 54 8.44 -4.67 12.51
C ASN A 54 8.49 -3.57 11.44
N ASP A 55 9.29 -3.75 10.39
CA ASP A 55 9.26 -2.83 9.26
C ASP A 55 7.89 -2.86 8.55
N LEU A 56 7.45 -1.69 8.09
CA LEU A 56 6.25 -1.54 7.30
C LEU A 56 6.54 -1.82 5.83
N ASP A 57 5.82 -2.76 5.24
CA ASP A 57 5.84 -3.04 3.80
C ASP A 57 5.10 -1.92 3.04
N ASP A 58 3.97 -1.47 3.56
CA ASP A 58 3.17 -0.39 2.97
C ASP A 58 2.31 0.33 4.03
N ALA A 59 1.82 1.53 3.71
CA ALA A 59 0.90 2.29 4.54
C ALA A 59 -0.10 3.10 3.70
N ILE A 60 -1.16 3.55 4.37
CA ILE A 60 -2.21 4.39 3.81
C ILE A 60 -2.74 5.36 4.88
N TYR A 61 -3.18 6.54 4.44
CA TYR A 61 -4.10 7.37 5.21
C TYR A 61 -5.54 7.02 4.86
N PHE A 62 -6.33 6.58 5.84
CA PHE A 62 -7.69 6.10 5.63
C PHE A 62 -8.59 6.56 6.77
N LYS A 63 -9.73 7.18 6.43
CA LYS A 63 -10.77 7.62 7.39
C LYS A 63 -10.22 8.34 8.64
N GLY A 64 -9.31 9.29 8.44
CA GLY A 64 -8.78 10.14 9.53
C GLY A 64 -7.47 9.67 10.15
N ASN A 65 -7.08 8.41 9.94
CA ASN A 65 -5.93 7.79 10.61
C ASN A 65 -4.98 7.13 9.61
N PHE A 66 -3.79 6.78 10.09
CA PHE A 66 -2.86 5.98 9.32
C PHE A 66 -3.00 4.50 9.66
N TYR A 67 -2.91 3.68 8.62
CA TYR A 67 -2.83 2.24 8.72
C TYR A 67 -1.60 1.78 7.96
N GLY A 68 -0.82 0.92 8.60
CA GLY A 68 0.37 0.33 8.04
C GLY A 68 0.29 -1.19 8.07
N ARG A 69 0.90 -1.85 7.09
CA ARG A 69 1.07 -3.30 7.08
C ARG A 69 2.50 -3.64 7.45
N LEU A 70 2.67 -4.43 8.51
CA LEU A 70 3.97 -4.97 8.89
C LEU A 70 4.43 -6.05 7.91
N HIS A 71 5.74 -6.24 7.80
CA HIS A 71 6.33 -7.34 7.03
C HIS A 71 5.81 -8.73 7.47
N THR A 72 5.54 -8.88 8.77
CA THR A 72 4.95 -10.08 9.39
C THR A 72 3.48 -10.32 8.98
N GLY A 73 2.81 -9.28 8.47
CA GLY A 73 1.52 -9.32 7.79
C GLY A 73 0.36 -8.66 8.55
N GLU A 74 0.53 -8.33 9.82
CA GLU A 74 -0.44 -7.62 10.65
C GLU A 74 -0.66 -6.19 10.13
N ILE A 75 -1.85 -5.65 10.40
CA ILE A 75 -2.13 -4.23 10.26
C ILE A 75 -1.89 -3.55 11.60
N VAL A 76 -1.12 -2.48 11.56
CA VAL A 76 -0.97 -1.52 12.65
C VAL A 76 -1.69 -0.22 12.30
N PHE A 77 -2.05 0.55 13.31
CA PHE A 77 -2.63 1.87 13.15
C PHE A 77 -1.94 2.89 14.04
N TRP A 78 -2.01 4.16 13.63
CA TRP A 78 -1.64 5.29 14.48
C TRP A 78 -2.44 6.53 14.10
N GLU A 79 -2.63 7.40 15.08
CA GLU A 79 -3.35 8.65 14.87
C GLU A 79 -2.46 9.64 14.11
N ALA A 80 -3.07 10.42 13.22
CA ALA A 80 -2.35 11.45 12.48
C ALA A 80 -1.84 12.58 13.40
N THR A 81 -2.45 12.76 14.56
CA THR A 81 -2.06 13.79 15.54
C THR A 81 -1.02 13.29 16.55
N HIS A 82 -0.96 11.97 16.79
CA HIS A 82 -0.07 11.30 17.74
C HIS A 82 0.44 9.97 17.14
N PRO A 83 1.71 9.88 16.71
CA PRO A 83 2.26 8.73 16.01
C PRO A 83 2.63 7.57 16.95
N LYS A 84 1.71 7.17 17.83
CA LYS A 84 1.87 5.95 18.62
C LYS A 84 1.30 4.77 17.85
N VAL A 85 2.18 3.91 17.37
CA VAL A 85 1.81 2.70 16.61
C VAL A 85 1.26 1.64 17.55
N VAL A 86 0.15 1.03 17.13
CA VAL A 86 -0.55 -0.04 17.85
C VAL A 86 -1.08 -1.07 16.86
N GLU A 87 -1.11 -2.34 17.26
CA GLU A 87 -1.67 -3.42 16.45
C GLU A 87 -3.19 -3.21 16.28
N PHE A 88 -3.67 -3.44 15.06
CA PHE A 88 -5.08 -3.23 14.68
C PHE A 88 -5.78 -4.52 14.29
N ALA A 89 -5.15 -5.33 13.43
CA ALA A 89 -5.73 -6.56 12.90
C ALA A 89 -4.63 -7.59 12.56
N PRO A 90 -4.91 -8.90 12.73
CA PRO A 90 -3.98 -9.96 12.36
C PRO A 90 -3.81 -10.06 10.83
N PRO A 91 -2.82 -10.81 10.31
CA PRO A 91 -2.70 -11.06 8.88
C PRO A 91 -3.89 -11.86 8.32
N PRO A 92 -4.27 -11.66 7.04
CA PRO A 92 -5.17 -12.56 6.33
C PRO A 92 -4.70 -14.03 6.40
N PRO A 93 -5.60 -15.00 6.67
CA PRO A 93 -5.25 -16.41 6.91
C PRO A 93 -4.58 -17.10 5.71
N ASP A 94 -4.86 -16.67 4.48
CA ASP A 94 -4.43 -17.34 3.25
C ASP A 94 -3.13 -16.80 2.64
N LEU A 95 -2.46 -15.83 3.29
CA LEU A 95 -1.34 -15.10 2.69
C LEU A 95 -0.11 -15.95 2.34
N ARG A 96 0.15 -17.06 3.05
CA ARG A 96 1.46 -17.75 3.00
C ARG A 96 1.48 -19.10 2.29
N TYR A 97 0.34 -19.60 1.80
CA TYR A 97 0.21 -21.03 1.45
C TYR A 97 0.22 -21.38 -0.04
N PHE A 98 0.24 -20.41 -0.97
CA PHE A 98 -0.14 -20.72 -2.35
C PHE A 98 0.94 -20.56 -3.43
N TYR A 99 2.12 -19.98 -3.17
CA TYR A 99 3.11 -19.80 -4.24
C TYR A 99 4.56 -19.81 -3.75
N PRO A 100 5.50 -20.50 -4.43
CA PRO A 100 6.94 -20.47 -4.13
C PRO A 100 7.63 -19.18 -4.59
N GLY A 101 6.86 -18.13 -4.90
CA GLY A 101 7.34 -16.86 -5.45
C GLY A 101 7.35 -15.73 -4.41
N ILE A 102 7.55 -14.50 -4.90
CA ILE A 102 7.51 -13.28 -4.08
C ILE A 102 6.08 -12.76 -4.03
N ILE A 103 5.66 -12.27 -2.86
CA ILE A 103 4.37 -11.60 -2.68
C ILE A 103 4.64 -10.13 -2.34
N ILE A 104 4.17 -9.22 -3.20
CA ILE A 104 4.20 -7.79 -2.94
C ILE A 104 2.81 -7.37 -2.48
N ASN A 105 2.73 -6.65 -1.36
CA ASN A 105 1.46 -6.28 -0.73
C ASN A 105 1.24 -4.77 -0.85
N TYR A 106 0.00 -4.39 -1.16
CA TYR A 106 -0.40 -2.99 -1.28
C TYR A 106 -1.63 -2.75 -0.43
N VAL A 107 -1.58 -1.75 0.45
CA VAL A 107 -2.73 -1.32 1.24
C VAL A 107 -3.44 -0.20 0.48
N PHE A 108 -4.76 -0.31 0.31
CA PHE A 108 -5.54 0.65 -0.48
C PHE A 108 -6.95 0.85 0.05
N ASP A 109 -7.55 1.98 -0.33
CA ASP A 109 -8.97 2.27 -0.09
C ASP A 109 -9.80 1.82 -1.31
N LEU A 110 -10.73 0.89 -1.08
CA LEU A 110 -11.74 0.49 -2.04
C LEU A 110 -13.11 1.06 -1.66
N GLY A 111 -13.36 2.32 -2.03
CA GLY A 111 -14.66 2.95 -1.86
C GLY A 111 -15.10 3.05 -0.39
N GLY A 112 -14.19 3.45 0.49
CA GLY A 112 -14.40 3.54 1.93
C GLY A 112 -14.15 2.24 2.69
N ASN A 113 -13.42 1.29 2.10
CA ASN A 113 -13.06 0.01 2.73
C ASN A 113 -11.55 -0.19 2.67
N LEU A 114 -10.94 -0.57 3.80
CA LEU A 114 -9.51 -0.86 3.85
C LEU A 114 -9.24 -2.25 3.26
N CYS A 115 -8.43 -2.32 2.22
CA CYS A 115 -8.13 -3.54 1.49
C CYS A 115 -6.63 -3.77 1.34
N ILE A 116 -6.25 -5.03 1.11
CA ILE A 116 -4.91 -5.44 0.73
C ILE A 116 -4.97 -6.15 -0.62
N ALA A 117 -4.14 -5.74 -1.57
CA ALA A 117 -3.86 -6.49 -2.79
C ALA A 117 -2.52 -7.21 -2.64
N CYS A 118 -2.51 -8.51 -2.91
CA CYS A 118 -1.33 -9.37 -2.88
C CYS A 118 -0.96 -9.70 -4.32
N ARG A 119 0.12 -9.12 -4.83
CA ARG A 119 0.68 -9.42 -6.16
C ARG A 119 1.60 -10.61 -6.05
N HIS A 120 1.25 -11.69 -6.75
CA HIS A 120 2.08 -12.88 -6.84
C HIS A 120 3.04 -12.74 -8.01
N VAL A 121 4.32 -12.89 -7.71
CA VAL A 121 5.42 -12.77 -8.66
C VAL A 121 6.19 -14.07 -8.68
N ASP A 122 6.44 -14.62 -9.86
CA ASP A 122 7.21 -15.85 -10.02
C ASP A 122 8.73 -15.62 -9.81
N THR A 123 9.52 -16.68 -9.93
CA THR A 123 10.98 -16.63 -9.79
C THR A 123 11.69 -15.83 -10.88
N TYR A 124 10.98 -15.48 -11.97
CA TYR A 124 11.46 -14.62 -13.05
C TYR A 124 11.03 -13.16 -12.88
N TYR A 125 10.52 -12.81 -11.69
CA TYR A 125 10.03 -11.47 -11.36
C TYR A 125 8.87 -11.03 -12.25
N VAL A 126 8.05 -11.97 -12.70
CA VAL A 126 6.88 -11.73 -13.53
C VAL A 126 5.61 -11.94 -12.72
N THR A 127 4.70 -10.96 -12.81
CA THR A 127 3.35 -11.08 -12.23
C THR A 127 2.62 -12.25 -12.83
N VAL A 128 2.06 -13.09 -11.96
CA VAL A 128 1.24 -14.25 -12.35
C VAL A 128 -0.20 -14.13 -11.88
N GLY A 129 -0.49 -13.24 -10.93
CA GLY A 129 -1.85 -13.01 -10.47
C GLY A 129 -1.94 -12.17 -9.20
N PHE A 130 -3.18 -11.99 -8.75
CA PHE A 130 -3.50 -11.17 -7.59
C PHE A 130 -4.51 -11.86 -6.68
N VAL A 131 -4.39 -11.61 -5.39
CA VAL A 131 -5.41 -11.94 -4.38
C VAL A 131 -5.74 -10.67 -3.62
N ILE A 132 -7.03 -10.41 -3.39
CA ILE A 132 -7.48 -9.20 -2.71
C ILE A 132 -8.25 -9.58 -1.46
N PHE A 133 -7.95 -8.90 -0.36
CA PHE A 133 -8.67 -9.02 0.90
C PHE A 133 -9.25 -7.68 1.31
N LYS A 134 -10.46 -7.72 1.86
CA LYS A 134 -11.15 -6.59 2.49
C LYS A 134 -11.17 -6.81 4.00
N LEU A 135 -10.79 -5.79 4.76
CA LEU A 135 -10.86 -5.82 6.22
C LEU A 135 -12.24 -5.39 6.70
N ASP A 136 -12.85 -6.23 7.53
CA ASP A 136 -13.94 -5.81 8.40
C ASP A 136 -13.35 -5.06 9.59
N MET A 137 -13.62 -3.76 9.66
CA MET A 137 -13.03 -2.87 10.65
C MET A 137 -13.56 -3.10 12.07
N ASP A 138 -14.69 -3.77 12.25
CA ASP A 138 -15.30 -4.00 13.56
C ASP A 138 -14.81 -5.31 14.17
N THR A 139 -14.87 -6.38 13.37
CA THR A 139 -14.48 -7.74 13.77
C THR A 139 -13.00 -8.02 13.59
N LYS A 140 -12.27 -7.14 12.86
CA LYS A 140 -10.85 -7.31 12.49
C LYS A 140 -10.58 -8.59 11.70
N SER A 141 -11.59 -9.03 10.93
CA SER A 141 -11.51 -10.25 10.12
C SER A 141 -11.40 -9.91 8.63
N TRP A 142 -10.82 -10.83 7.87
CA TRP A 142 -10.54 -10.65 6.45
C TRP A 142 -11.49 -11.44 5.58
N GLU A 143 -12.08 -10.77 4.60
CA GLU A 143 -12.86 -11.37 3.52
C GLU A 143 -12.03 -11.35 2.23
N LYS A 144 -11.83 -12.52 1.62
CA LYS A 144 -11.26 -12.58 0.27
C LYS A 144 -12.31 -12.13 -0.74
N ILE A 145 -11.99 -11.09 -1.51
CA ILE A 145 -12.87 -10.57 -2.56
C ILE A 145 -12.31 -10.88 -3.94
N TYR A 146 -13.23 -11.05 -4.90
CA TYR A 146 -12.91 -11.43 -6.28
C TYR A 146 -13.23 -10.32 -7.28
N SER A 147 -13.82 -9.22 -6.81
CA SER A 147 -14.20 -8.09 -7.66
C SER A 147 -13.94 -6.76 -6.97
N LEU A 148 -13.43 -5.80 -7.74
CA LEU A 148 -13.34 -4.38 -7.39
C LEU A 148 -14.65 -3.62 -7.71
N GLY A 149 -15.66 -4.31 -8.25
CA GLY A 149 -16.91 -3.71 -8.70
C GLY A 149 -16.72 -2.83 -9.93
N ASP A 150 -17.21 -1.60 -9.86
CA ASP A 150 -17.10 -0.57 -10.90
C ASP A 150 -15.77 0.20 -10.87
N ARG A 151 -14.83 -0.21 -10.02
CA ARG A 151 -13.55 0.47 -9.81
C ARG A 151 -12.38 -0.18 -10.54
N SER A 152 -11.37 0.62 -10.80
CA SER A 152 -10.05 0.21 -11.29
C SER A 152 -9.00 0.51 -10.23
N LEU A 153 -8.11 -0.45 -9.97
CA LEU A 153 -7.03 -0.33 -8.99
C LEU A 153 -5.71 -0.07 -9.72
N PHE A 154 -4.92 0.89 -9.23
CA PHE A 154 -3.60 1.22 -9.75
C PHE A 154 -2.55 0.89 -8.68
N LEU A 155 -1.57 0.07 -9.06
CA LEU A 155 -0.48 -0.41 -8.20
C LEU A 155 0.87 -0.01 -8.79
N ALA A 156 1.64 0.73 -8.02
CA ALA A 156 3.00 1.13 -8.37
C ALA A 156 3.86 1.31 -7.12
N ASN A 157 5.18 1.36 -7.30
CA ASN A 157 6.15 1.49 -6.22
C ASN A 157 5.85 2.65 -5.25
N CYS A 158 5.42 3.80 -5.79
CA CYS A 158 5.19 5.02 -5.02
C CYS A 158 3.72 5.41 -4.88
N SER A 159 2.78 4.64 -5.46
CA SER A 159 1.37 5.03 -5.49
C SER A 159 0.44 3.82 -5.59
N THR A 160 -0.57 3.81 -4.72
CA THR A 160 -1.60 2.77 -4.67
C THR A 160 -2.95 3.44 -4.48
N PHE A 161 -3.87 3.32 -5.44
CA PHE A 161 -5.20 3.92 -5.32
C PHE A 161 -6.23 3.28 -6.25
N ALA A 162 -7.51 3.34 -5.86
CA ALA A 162 -8.62 2.90 -6.67
C ALA A 162 -9.52 4.07 -7.09
N ILE A 163 -9.94 4.08 -8.36
CA ILE A 163 -10.85 5.08 -8.93
C ILE A 163 -12.13 4.42 -9.44
N ALA A 164 -13.22 5.18 -9.52
CA ALA A 164 -14.41 4.73 -10.24
C ALA A 164 -14.11 4.76 -11.75
N ALA A 165 -14.26 3.63 -12.44
CA ALA A 165 -13.89 3.53 -13.85
C ALA A 165 -14.77 4.41 -14.74
N VAL A 166 -16.01 4.67 -14.32
CA VAL A 166 -16.96 5.53 -15.04
C VAL A 166 -16.44 6.96 -15.23
N ASP A 167 -15.62 7.46 -14.29
CA ASP A 167 -15.06 8.81 -14.37
C ASP A 167 -13.91 8.90 -15.38
N TYR A 168 -13.39 7.76 -15.85
CA TYR A 168 -12.20 7.67 -16.71
C TYR A 168 -12.44 6.67 -17.83
N PRO A 169 -12.98 7.08 -18.99
CA PRO A 169 -13.38 6.17 -20.08
C PRO A 169 -12.30 5.24 -20.63
N GLY A 170 -11.01 5.52 -20.39
CA GLY A 170 -9.90 4.64 -20.74
C GLY A 170 -9.64 3.51 -19.74
N CYS A 171 -10.27 3.55 -18.57
CA CYS A 171 -10.13 2.55 -17.52
C CYS A 171 -11.24 1.51 -17.61
N LYS A 172 -10.86 0.23 -17.54
CA LYS A 172 -11.80 -0.88 -17.47
C LYS A 172 -12.19 -1.10 -16.00
N PRO A 173 -13.48 -1.19 -15.65
CA PRO A 173 -13.89 -1.56 -14.30
C PRO A 173 -13.38 -2.97 -13.98
N ASN A 174 -13.28 -3.28 -12.69
CA ASN A 174 -12.86 -4.58 -12.20
C ASN A 174 -11.47 -5.03 -12.69
N CYS A 175 -10.56 -4.08 -12.90
CA CYS A 175 -9.20 -4.33 -13.38
C CYS A 175 -8.15 -3.73 -12.46
N ILE A 176 -6.99 -4.39 -12.39
CA ILE A 176 -5.79 -3.92 -11.70
C ILE A 176 -4.76 -3.53 -12.75
N TYR A 177 -4.35 -2.27 -12.73
CA TYR A 177 -3.27 -1.73 -13.53
C TYR A 177 -2.02 -1.72 -12.66
N PHE A 178 -0.96 -2.39 -13.07
CA PHE A 178 0.25 -2.48 -12.27
C PHE A 178 1.48 -2.08 -13.07
N SER A 179 2.45 -1.46 -12.41
CA SER A 179 3.76 -1.14 -12.97
C SER A 179 4.85 -2.06 -12.43
N ASP A 180 6.06 -1.95 -12.98
CA ASP A 180 7.22 -2.61 -12.39
C ASP A 180 7.61 -1.90 -11.10
N ASP A 181 7.58 -2.62 -9.98
CA ASP A 181 7.91 -2.11 -8.65
C ASP A 181 8.66 -3.15 -7.82
N SER A 182 9.25 -4.16 -8.46
CA SER A 182 10.07 -5.14 -7.76
C SER A 182 11.32 -4.45 -7.20
N PRO A 183 11.49 -4.36 -5.87
CA PRO A 183 12.64 -3.70 -5.27
C PRO A 183 13.95 -4.49 -5.48
N LEU A 184 13.85 -5.71 -6.04
CA LEU A 184 14.95 -6.65 -6.22
C LEU A 184 15.59 -6.59 -7.62
N LEU A 185 14.99 -5.85 -8.54
CA LEU A 185 15.52 -5.69 -9.88
C LEU A 185 16.23 -4.34 -9.99
N GLY A 186 17.52 -4.37 -10.33
CA GLY A 186 18.19 -3.20 -10.93
C GLY A 186 17.52 -2.85 -12.28
N PRO A 187 17.99 -1.84 -13.02
CA PRO A 187 17.40 -1.49 -14.32
C PRO A 187 17.45 -2.70 -15.27
N THR A 188 16.35 -3.44 -15.36
CA THR A 188 16.16 -4.57 -16.27
C THR A 188 15.62 -4.06 -17.59
N THR A 189 15.86 -4.81 -18.66
CA THR A 189 15.32 -4.52 -19.99
C THR A 189 13.86 -4.97 -20.17
N ARG A 190 13.25 -5.59 -19.14
CA ARG A 190 11.86 -6.06 -19.14
C ARG A 190 11.10 -5.42 -17.99
N LEU A 191 10.20 -4.51 -18.34
CA LEU A 191 9.26 -3.89 -17.41
C LEU A 191 8.07 -4.83 -17.18
N ASP A 192 7.85 -5.25 -15.94
CA ASP A 192 6.65 -6.04 -15.58
C ASP A 192 5.46 -5.11 -15.32
N VAL A 193 4.91 -4.59 -16.41
CA VAL A 193 3.70 -3.76 -16.43
C VAL A 193 2.54 -4.52 -17.06
N GLY A 194 1.31 -4.21 -16.67
CA GLY A 194 0.16 -4.83 -17.30
C GLY A 194 -1.17 -4.49 -16.66
N ILE A 195 -2.20 -5.18 -17.15
CA ILE A 195 -3.58 -5.09 -16.68
C ILE A 195 -4.02 -6.50 -16.29
N TYR A 196 -4.53 -6.66 -15.08
CA TYR A 196 -5.18 -7.88 -14.62
C TYR A 196 -6.69 -7.68 -14.58
N ASP A 197 -7.41 -8.45 -15.38
CA ASP A 197 -8.87 -8.51 -15.38
C ASP A 197 -9.33 -9.47 -14.28
N CYS A 198 -9.93 -8.92 -13.20
CA CYS A 198 -10.39 -9.72 -12.07
C CYS A 198 -11.59 -10.61 -12.42
N GLN A 199 -12.38 -10.27 -13.43
CA GLN A 199 -13.54 -11.05 -13.86
C GLN A 199 -13.10 -12.32 -14.59
N ASN A 200 -12.13 -12.18 -15.50
CA ASN A 200 -11.65 -13.26 -16.35
C ASN A 200 -10.38 -13.94 -15.82
N LEU A 201 -9.82 -13.44 -14.71
CA LEU A 201 -8.55 -13.86 -14.13
C LEU A 201 -7.40 -13.86 -15.14
N LYS A 202 -7.40 -12.86 -16.02
CA LYS A 202 -6.51 -12.78 -17.18
C LYS A 202 -5.52 -11.64 -17.02
N LEU A 203 -4.25 -11.94 -17.29
CA LEU A 203 -3.18 -10.96 -17.36
C LEU A 203 -2.97 -10.51 -18.82
N GLU A 204 -2.97 -9.20 -19.04
CA GLU A 204 -2.63 -8.54 -20.30
C GLU A 204 -1.32 -7.77 -20.08
N LYS A 205 -0.30 -8.06 -20.89
CA LYS A 205 1.02 -7.42 -20.86
C LYS A 205 1.27 -6.67 -22.16
#